data_AF-A0A0L6JJ85-F1
#
_entry.id   AF-A0A0L6JJ85-F1
#
_cell.length_a   1.000
_cell.length_b   1.000
_cell.length_c   1.000
_cell.angle_alpha   90.00
_cell.angle_beta   90.00
_cell.angle_gamma   90.00
#
_symmetry.space_group_name_H-M   'P 1'
#
loop_
_entity.id
_entity.type
_entity.pdbx_description
1 polymer ?
#
loop_
_entity_poly.entity_id
_entity_poly.type
_entity_poly.pdbx_seq_one_letter_code
_entity_poly.pdbx_strand_id
1 'polypeptide(L)'
;MISGESFLVRASSLHQNKYYVDYVGLYKLNDISIRTGINTPDLAAIYKKNNGIYDEQHEVYFFDDMECAKKTITEIMIHIKSDNRGRSILLTEAEIEYIRQALINEGVNSIHLRNKIKDNIFKKLNS
;
A
#
# COMPACT_ATOMS: atom_id res chain seq x y z
N MET A 1 1.87 7.35 -4.53
CA MET A 1 0.77 7.30 -3.56
C MET A 1 0.83 5.96 -2.86
N ILE A 2 0.83 5.94 -1.52
CA ILE A 2 1.11 4.76 -0.69
C ILE A 2 -0.20 4.27 -0.06
N SER A 3 -0.64 3.06 -0.39
CA SER A 3 -1.82 2.45 0.24
C SER A 3 -1.40 1.44 1.30
N GLY A 4 -2.22 1.25 2.35
CA GLY A 4 -2.02 0.18 3.33
C GLY A 4 -2.10 -1.21 2.69
N GLU A 5 -2.89 -1.34 1.61
CA GLU A 5 -3.02 -2.58 0.82
C GLU A 5 -1.75 -2.92 0.03
N SER A 6 -0.83 -1.96 -0.13
CA SER A 6 0.46 -2.17 -0.76
C SER A 6 1.47 -2.86 0.18
N PHE A 7 1.17 -2.92 1.48
CA PHE A 7 1.94 -3.67 2.46
C PHE A 7 1.36 -5.06 2.68
N LEU A 8 2.23 -6.06 2.72
CA LEU A 8 1.87 -7.44 3.01
C LEU A 8 2.79 -7.99 4.11
N VAL A 9 2.22 -8.81 4.98
CA VAL A 9 3.02 -9.65 5.88
C VAL A 9 3.28 -10.96 5.18
N ARG A 10 4.56 -11.33 5.02
CA ARG A 10 4.98 -12.56 4.34
C ARG A 10 5.72 -13.46 5.31
N ALA A 11 5.53 -14.77 5.18
CA ALA A 11 6.35 -15.76 5.86
C ALA A 11 7.74 -15.83 5.19
N SER A 12 8.79 -15.96 5.99
CA SER A 12 10.16 -16.17 5.51
C SER A 12 10.35 -17.60 5.03
N SER A 13 10.98 -17.75 3.88
CA SER A 13 11.47 -19.05 3.40
C SER A 13 12.83 -19.44 3.99
N LEU A 14 13.58 -18.46 4.52
CA LEU A 14 14.93 -18.65 5.07
C LEU A 14 14.88 -19.05 6.55
N HIS A 15 13.91 -18.52 7.29
CA HIS A 15 13.75 -18.77 8.71
C HIS A 15 12.36 -19.31 8.99
N GLN A 16 12.29 -20.51 9.57
CA GLN A 16 11.03 -21.11 9.97
C GLN A 16 10.29 -20.22 10.98
N ASN A 17 8.98 -20.09 10.78
CA ASN A 17 8.06 -19.34 11.65
C ASN A 17 8.40 -17.85 11.82
N LYS A 18 9.18 -17.26 10.90
CA LYS A 18 9.42 -15.82 10.89
C LYS A 18 8.63 -15.13 9.79
N TYR A 19 8.30 -13.87 10.03
CA TYR A 19 7.55 -13.01 9.12
C TYR A 19 8.33 -11.75 8.80
N TYR A 20 8.09 -11.15 7.65
CA TYR A 20 8.63 -9.85 7.27
C TYR A 20 7.55 -8.99 6.62
N VAL A 21 7.79 -7.68 6.59
CA VAL A 21 6.92 -6.72 5.91
C VAL A 21 7.44 -6.52 4.49
N ASP A 22 6.56 -6.72 3.53
CA ASP A 22 6.79 -6.51 2.11
C ASP A 22 5.97 -5.31 1.64
N TYR A 23 6.58 -4.41 0.88
CA TYR A 23 5.92 -3.30 0.21
C TYR A 23 6.05 -3.45 -1.30
N VAL A 24 5.04 -4.00 -1.96
CA VAL A 24 5.02 -4.22 -3.42
C VAL A 24 6.28 -4.94 -3.92
N GLY A 25 6.71 -5.99 -3.21
CA GLY A 25 7.91 -6.77 -3.54
C GLY A 25 9.23 -6.21 -2.96
N LEU A 26 9.19 -5.10 -2.22
CA LEU A 26 10.34 -4.51 -1.55
C LEU A 26 10.29 -4.82 -0.05
N TYR A 27 11.34 -5.45 0.47
CA TYR A 27 11.41 -5.90 1.86
C TYR A 27 12.65 -5.39 2.61
N LYS A 28 13.62 -4.79 1.91
CA LYS A 28 14.77 -4.13 2.54
C LYS A 28 14.34 -2.80 3.14
N LEU A 29 14.89 -2.49 4.31
CA LEU A 29 14.53 -1.27 5.04
C LEU A 29 14.77 0.01 4.22
N ASN A 30 15.89 0.09 3.50
CA ASN A 30 16.23 1.25 2.66
C ASN A 30 15.25 1.44 1.49
N ASP A 31 14.85 0.35 0.84
CA ASP A 31 13.91 0.41 -0.29
C ASP A 31 12.52 0.88 0.18
N ILE A 32 12.06 0.35 1.32
CA ILE A 32 10.80 0.77 1.94
C ILE A 32 10.89 2.23 2.38
N SER A 33 12.01 2.67 2.95
CA SER A 33 12.24 4.07 3.34
C SER A 33 12.10 5.02 2.16
N ILE A 34 12.76 4.73 1.04
CA ILE A 34 12.69 5.53 -0.19
C ILE A 34 11.24 5.63 -0.70
N ARG A 35 10.50 4.52 -0.68
CA ARG A 35 9.11 4.49 -1.18
C ARG A 35 8.12 5.17 -0.27
N THR A 36 8.31 5.05 1.05
CA THR A 36 7.40 5.62 2.05
C THR A 36 7.69 7.09 2.35
N GLY A 37 8.92 7.55 2.08
CA GLY A 37 9.41 8.87 2.47
C GLY A 37 9.67 9.00 3.97
N ILE A 38 9.65 7.90 4.72
CA ILE A 38 10.07 7.83 6.12
C ILE A 38 11.57 7.57 6.14
N ASN A 39 12.34 8.31 6.92
CA ASN A 39 13.78 8.09 7.00
C ASN A 39 14.11 6.70 7.57
N THR A 40 15.18 6.08 7.09
CA THR A 40 15.63 4.75 7.53
C THR A 40 15.74 4.61 9.06
N PRO A 41 16.29 5.58 9.83
CA PRO A 41 16.37 5.44 11.29
C PRO A 41 15.00 5.42 11.97
N ASP A 42 14.06 6.23 11.50
CA ASP A 42 12.69 6.29 12.04
C ASP A 42 11.95 5.00 11.72
N LEU A 43 12.11 4.49 10.49
CA LEU A 43 11.56 3.21 10.08
C LEU A 43 12.15 2.07 10.93
N ALA A 44 13.46 2.03 11.12
CA ALA A 44 14.12 1.04 11.99
C ALA A 44 13.57 1.09 13.43
N ALA A 45 13.32 2.29 13.96
CA ALA A 45 12.74 2.46 15.29
C ALA A 45 11.32 1.87 15.38
N ILE A 46 10.48 2.08 14.36
CA ILE A 46 9.13 1.48 14.28
C ILE A 46 9.20 -0.05 14.28
N TYR A 47 10.11 -0.63 13.49
CA TYR A 47 10.27 -2.09 13.44
C TYR A 47 10.75 -2.65 14.79
N LYS A 48 11.78 -2.05 15.41
CA LYS A 48 12.29 -2.47 16.72
C LYS A 48 11.25 -2.35 17.82
N LYS A 49 10.48 -1.26 17.82
CA LYS A 49 9.38 -1.03 18.77
C LYS A 49 8.32 -2.16 18.72
N ASN A 50 8.13 -2.76 17.55
CA ASN A 50 7.20 -3.86 17.32
C ASN A 50 7.90 -5.24 17.33
N ASN A 51 9.02 -5.39 18.02
CA ASN A 51 9.79 -6.64 18.16
C ASN A 51 10.41 -7.17 16.86
N GLY A 52 10.66 -6.29 15.88
CA GLY A 52 11.43 -6.65 14.69
C GLY A 52 12.91 -6.84 15.01
N ILE A 53 13.47 -7.96 14.60
CA ILE A 53 14.90 -8.28 14.71
C ILE A 53 15.54 -8.05 13.35
N TYR A 54 16.57 -7.21 13.30
CA TYR A 54 17.30 -6.94 12.08
C TYR A 54 18.24 -8.10 11.76
N ASP A 55 18.20 -8.56 10.53
CA ASP A 55 19.16 -9.48 9.96
C ASP A 55 20.10 -8.72 9.02
N GLU A 56 21.35 -8.53 9.46
CA GLU A 56 22.38 -7.81 8.72
C GLU A 56 22.75 -8.50 7.39
N GLN A 57 22.62 -9.84 7.32
CA GLN A 57 23.02 -10.58 6.13
C GLN A 57 22.08 -10.31 4.95
N HIS A 58 20.79 -10.16 5.21
CA HIS A 58 19.76 -9.96 4.18
C HIS A 58 19.23 -8.51 4.14
N GLU A 59 19.61 -7.69 5.12
CA GLU A 59 19.16 -6.31 5.33
C GLU A 59 17.64 -6.19 5.53
N VAL A 60 17.04 -7.17 6.21
CA VAL A 60 15.59 -7.29 6.44
C VAL A 60 15.30 -7.36 7.94
N TYR A 61 14.15 -6.83 8.35
CA TYR A 61 13.64 -7.09 9.69
C TYR A 61 12.67 -8.27 9.67
N PHE A 62 12.92 -9.23 10.57
CA PHE A 62 12.04 -10.37 10.81
C PHE A 62 11.29 -10.22 12.12
N PHE A 63 10.09 -10.79 12.16
CA PHE A 63 9.22 -10.87 13.32
C PHE A 63 8.93 -12.33 13.62
N ASP A 64 8.95 -12.71 14.89
CA ASP A 64 8.57 -14.06 15.32
C ASP A 64 7.04 -14.25 15.37
N ASP A 65 6.28 -13.14 15.30
CA ASP A 65 4.82 -13.12 15.31
C ASP A 65 4.26 -12.29 14.15
N MET A 66 3.24 -12.84 13.48
CA MET A 66 2.52 -12.17 12.39
C MET A 66 1.80 -10.91 12.90
N GLU A 67 1.29 -10.90 14.13
CA GLU A 67 0.60 -9.72 14.65
C GLU A 67 1.54 -8.53 14.85
N CYS A 68 2.78 -8.78 15.28
CA CYS A 68 3.83 -7.75 15.37
C CYS A 68 4.13 -7.12 14.00
N ALA A 69 4.22 -7.93 12.94
CA ALA A 69 4.39 -7.41 11.58
C ALA A 69 3.19 -6.57 11.12
N LYS A 70 1.95 -6.99 11.43
CA LYS A 70 0.73 -6.21 11.13
C LYS A 70 0.69 -4.88 11.87
N LYS A 71 1.05 -4.87 13.17
CA LYS A 71 1.14 -3.64 13.98
C LYS A 71 2.18 -2.67 13.41
N THR A 72 3.32 -3.20 12.95
CA THR A 72 4.36 -2.42 12.27
C THR A 72 3.80 -1.72 11.02
N ILE A 73 3.05 -2.41 10.17
CA ILE A 73 2.41 -1.80 8.99
C ILE A 73 1.48 -0.66 9.40
N THR A 74 0.62 -0.88 10.40
CA THR A 74 -0.28 0.17 10.90
C THR A 74 0.50 1.40 11.38
N GLU A 75 1.60 1.20 12.10
CA GLU A 75 2.42 2.29 12.61
C GLU A 75 3.20 3.03 11.51
N ILE A 76 3.72 2.32 10.51
CA ILE A 76 4.27 2.92 9.29
C ILE A 76 3.22 3.81 8.61
N MET A 77 2.00 3.29 8.45
CA MET A 77 0.91 4.03 7.81
C MET A 77 0.57 5.31 8.56
N ILE A 78 0.67 5.35 9.90
CA ILE A 78 0.45 6.56 10.71
C ILE A 78 1.52 7.64 10.46
N HIS A 79 2.75 7.25 10.14
CA HIS A 79 3.87 8.18 9.92
C HIS A 79 3.98 8.67 8.47
N ILE A 80 3.32 8.02 7.51
CA ILE A 80 3.24 8.51 6.13
C ILE A 80 2.42 9.81 6.11
N LYS A 81 2.97 10.87 5.51
CA LYS A 81 2.28 12.16 5.32
C LYS A 81 0.92 11.96 4.63
N SER A 82 -0.11 12.68 5.08
CA SER A 82 -1.47 12.61 4.54
C SER A 82 -1.51 12.70 3.02
N ASP A 83 -0.69 13.58 2.46
CA ASP A 83 -0.67 13.92 1.03
C ASP A 83 -0.08 12.79 0.17
N ASN A 84 0.62 11.84 0.80
CA ASN A 84 1.18 10.67 0.14
C ASN A 84 0.31 9.41 0.32
N ARG A 85 -0.72 9.43 1.17
CA ARG A 85 -1.56 8.26 1.42
C ARG A 85 -2.58 8.08 0.30
N GLY A 86 -2.64 6.86 -0.23
CA GLY A 86 -3.69 6.46 -1.15
C GLY A 86 -5.01 6.28 -0.43
N ARG A 87 -6.09 6.78 -1.04
CA ARG A 87 -7.45 6.50 -0.59
C ARG A 87 -8.03 5.35 -1.40
N SER A 88 -8.53 4.33 -0.71
CA SER A 88 -9.37 3.30 -1.33
C SER A 88 -10.73 3.91 -1.67
N ILE A 89 -11.15 3.80 -2.93
CA ILE A 89 -12.45 4.27 -3.42
C ILE A 89 -13.25 3.06 -3.88
N LEU A 90 -14.47 2.93 -3.36
CA LEU A 90 -15.39 1.87 -3.75
C LEU A 90 -16.23 2.31 -4.94
N LEU A 91 -16.09 1.57 -6.05
CA LEU A 91 -16.88 1.75 -7.27
C LEU A 91 -17.95 0.66 -7.35
N THR A 92 -19.12 1.04 -7.86
CA THR A 92 -20.21 0.12 -8.20
C THR A 92 -19.93 -0.51 -9.57
N GLU A 93 -20.59 -1.63 -9.89
CA GLU A 93 -20.46 -2.29 -11.20
C GLU A 93 -20.76 -1.33 -12.36
N ALA A 94 -21.77 -0.46 -12.21
CA ALA A 94 -22.12 0.52 -13.23
C ALA A 94 -21.02 1.59 -13.44
N GLU A 95 -20.32 1.98 -12.37
CA GLU A 95 -19.18 2.91 -12.45
C GLU A 95 -17.94 2.22 -13.06
N ILE A 96 -17.72 0.94 -12.74
CA ILE A 96 -16.64 0.13 -13.33
C ILE A 96 -16.87 -0.04 -14.84
N GLU A 97 -18.09 -0.39 -15.25
CA GLU A 97 -18.43 -0.56 -16.67
C GLU A 97 -18.33 0.78 -17.41
N TYR A 98 -18.69 1.91 -16.78
CA TYR A 98 -18.47 3.23 -17.36
C TYR A 98 -16.98 3.50 -17.66
N ILE A 99 -16.09 3.22 -16.70
CA ILE A 99 -14.64 3.39 -16.89
C ILE A 99 -14.13 2.44 -17.98
N ARG A 100 -14.58 1.19 -18.00
CA ARG A 100 -14.20 0.21 -19.02
C ARG A 100 -14.59 0.68 -20.42
N GLN A 101 -15.84 1.11 -20.60
CA GLN A 101 -16.32 1.68 -21.87
C GLN A 101 -15.53 2.93 -22.25
N ALA A 102 -15.17 3.78 -21.29
CA ALA A 102 -14.37 4.97 -21.56
C ALA A 102 -12.96 4.63 -22.07
N LEU A 103 -12.29 3.65 -21.45
CA LEU A 103 -10.97 3.18 -21.86
C LEU A 103 -10.99 2.49 -23.24
N ILE A 104 -12.00 1.65 -23.50
CA ILE A 104 -12.17 0.99 -24.81
C ILE A 104 -12.45 2.01 -25.91
N ASN A 105 -13.20 3.06 -25.61
CA ASN A 105 -13.59 4.10 -26.56
C ASN A 105 -12.62 5.31 -26.56
N GLU A 106 -11.39 5.18 -26.06
CA GLU A 106 -10.40 6.29 -26.05
C GLU A 106 -10.13 6.90 -27.45
N GLY A 107 -10.53 6.24 -28.53
CA GLY A 107 -10.48 6.76 -29.91
C GLY A 107 -11.82 7.23 -30.51
N VAL A 108 -12.94 7.13 -29.80
CA VAL A 108 -14.28 7.47 -30.29
C VAL A 108 -14.84 8.63 -29.47
N ASN A 109 -15.05 9.78 -30.12
CA ASN A 109 -15.46 11.06 -29.51
C ASN A 109 -16.83 11.09 -28.80
N SER A 110 -17.46 9.95 -28.50
CA SER A 110 -18.74 9.94 -27.81
C SER A 110 -19.00 8.67 -27.00
N ILE A 111 -18.97 8.80 -25.67
CA ILE A 111 -19.52 7.81 -24.73
C ILE A 111 -20.95 8.26 -24.40
N HIS A 112 -21.96 7.59 -24.97
CA HIS A 112 -23.37 7.90 -24.74
C HIS A 112 -23.91 7.19 -23.50
N LEU A 113 -23.55 7.65 -22.29
CA LEU A 113 -24.08 7.14 -21.03
C LEU A 113 -24.38 8.27 -20.02
N ARG A 114 -25.29 8.01 -19.07
CA ARG A 114 -25.89 9.00 -18.16
C ARG A 114 -24.85 9.79 -17.34
N ASN A 115 -24.85 11.13 -17.47
CA ASN A 115 -23.97 12.07 -16.74
C ASN A 115 -23.88 11.82 -15.22
N LYS A 116 -24.94 11.34 -14.59
CA LYS A 116 -24.99 11.07 -13.14
C LYS A 116 -23.95 10.04 -12.67
N ILE A 117 -23.60 9.05 -13.50
CA ILE A 117 -22.58 8.04 -13.14
C ILE A 117 -21.19 8.66 -13.17
N LYS A 118 -20.89 9.45 -14.20
CA LYS A 118 -19.66 10.24 -14.33
C LYS A 118 -19.48 11.17 -13.12
N ASP A 119 -20.51 11.92 -12.76
CA ASP A 119 -20.45 12.87 -11.64
C ASP A 119 -20.18 12.17 -10.31
N ASN A 120 -20.75 10.99 -10.10
CA ASN A 120 -20.49 10.20 -8.89
C ASN A 120 -19.04 9.70 -8.84
N ILE A 121 -18.47 9.25 -9.97
CA ILE A 121 -17.06 8.87 -10.05
C ILE A 121 -16.17 10.07 -9.71
N PHE A 122 -16.38 11.23 -10.33
CA PHE A 122 -15.56 12.42 -10.04
C PHE A 122 -15.72 12.92 -8.61
N LYS A 123 -16.93 12.88 -8.04
CA LYS A 123 -17.13 13.17 -6.61
C LYS A 123 -16.30 12.22 -5.77
N LYS A 124 -16.36 10.91 -6.03
CA LYS A 124 -15.58 9.91 -5.29
C LYS A 124 -14.07 10.03 -5.49
N LEU A 125 -13.60 10.57 -6.62
CA LEU A 125 -12.18 10.80 -6.86
C LEU A 125 -11.67 12.09 -6.21
N ASN A 126 -12.50 13.13 -6.17
CA ASN A 126 -12.12 14.48 -5.71
C ASN A 126 -12.54 14.80 -4.27
N SER A 127 -13.33 13.94 -3.63
CA SER A 127 -13.68 14.09 -2.19
C SER A 127 -12.48 13.82 -1.31
#